data_AF-A0A2N1XAG3-F1
#
_entry.id   AF-A0A2N1XAG3-F1
#
_cell.length_a   1.000
_cell.length_b   1.000
_cell.length_c   1.000
_cell.angle_alpha   90.00
_cell.angle_beta   90.00
_cell.angle_gamma   90.00
#
_symmetry.space_group_name_H-M   'P 1'
#
loop_
_entity.id
_entity.type
_entity.pdbx_description
1 polymer ?
#
loop_
_entity_poly.entity_id
_entity_poly.type
_entity_poly.pdbx_seq_one_letter_code
_entity_poly.pdbx_strand_id
1 'polypeptide(L)'
;MNKCWPWRSVACPLAPPRLRRYADAMEEKNMKTVIFKWLRFGALMAVVYFGNVQVQTWMGKRAIEQTELHFLGIEAGLAQGLRENKPVLVDFSAIWCGNCRAMHQTLFTDAAVKQLLAQEYVLVRVDYDAPEADAFMERYQVRYFPSLVVLSGDGALQRRLPVPQAAAEFVGVLRAPG
;
A
#
# COMPACT_ATOMS: atom_id res chain seq x y z
N MET A 1 25.26 -8.18 61.64
CA MET A 1 25.41 -7.18 60.56
C MET A 1 25.70 -7.92 59.26
N ASN A 2 24.68 -8.36 58.53
CA ASN A 2 24.85 -9.09 57.27
C ASN A 2 24.15 -8.30 56.17
N LYS A 3 24.88 -7.42 55.50
CA LYS A 3 24.41 -6.71 54.31
C LYS A 3 25.02 -7.38 53.09
N CYS A 4 24.23 -8.18 52.38
CA CYS A 4 24.48 -8.53 50.99
C CYS A 4 23.46 -7.77 50.15
N TRP A 5 23.95 -6.86 49.30
CA TRP A 5 23.15 -6.09 48.34
C TRP A 5 23.70 -6.32 46.91
N PRO A 6 22.89 -6.13 45.86
CA PRO A 6 22.77 -7.17 44.81
C PRO A 6 23.30 -6.77 43.43
N TRP A 7 24.47 -6.11 43.34
CA TRP A 7 25.02 -5.73 42.03
C TRP A 7 26.54 -5.87 42.00
N ARG A 8 27.04 -6.70 41.07
CA ARG A 8 28.45 -7.00 40.70
C ARG A 8 29.16 -8.15 41.43
N SER A 9 29.10 -9.30 40.76
CA SER A 9 30.26 -10.14 40.35
C SER A 9 31.26 -10.63 41.40
N VAL A 10 30.80 -11.16 42.53
CA VAL A 10 31.59 -12.15 43.28
C VAL A 10 30.71 -13.37 43.53
N ALA A 11 30.99 -14.46 42.81
CA ALA A 11 30.34 -15.74 43.02
C ALA A 11 30.54 -16.18 44.47
N CYS A 12 29.44 -16.35 45.21
CA CYS A 12 29.46 -16.92 46.55
C CYS A 12 30.00 -18.36 46.48
N PRO A 13 31.14 -18.71 47.09
CA PRO A 13 31.80 -20.01 46.84
C PRO A 13 31.15 -21.23 47.49
N LEU A 14 29.96 -21.11 48.09
CA LEU A 14 29.41 -22.14 48.98
C LEU A 14 27.95 -22.52 48.68
N ALA A 15 27.51 -22.43 47.43
CA ALA A 15 26.28 -23.10 47.02
C ALA A 15 26.58 -24.59 46.79
N PRO A 16 25.92 -25.54 47.49
CA PRO A 16 26.18 -26.97 47.32
C PRO A 16 25.92 -27.39 45.86
N PRO A 17 26.71 -28.33 45.29
CA PRO A 17 26.70 -28.66 43.87
C PRO A 17 25.33 -29.07 43.32
N ARG A 18 24.43 -29.56 44.19
CA ARG A 18 23.04 -29.88 43.84
C ARG A 18 22.18 -28.65 43.53
N LEU A 19 22.39 -27.53 44.21
CA LEU A 19 21.59 -26.31 44.05
C LEU A 19 22.01 -25.49 42.82
N ARG A 20 23.30 -25.50 42.47
CA ARG A 20 23.81 -24.87 41.23
C ARG A 20 23.19 -25.51 39.98
N ARG A 21 23.21 -26.86 39.92
CA ARG A 21 22.59 -27.62 38.82
C ARG A 21 21.06 -27.41 38.74
N TYR A 22 20.40 -27.11 39.86
CA TYR A 22 18.97 -26.79 39.88
C TYR A 22 18.69 -25.37 39.37
N ALA A 23 19.51 -24.38 39.73
CA ALA A 23 19.40 -23.01 39.22
C ALA A 23 19.66 -22.95 37.71
N ASP A 24 20.72 -23.59 37.22
CA ASP A 24 21.06 -23.62 35.79
C ASP A 24 19.98 -24.35 34.96
N ALA A 25 19.43 -25.47 35.48
CA ALA A 25 18.34 -26.20 34.81
C ALA A 25 16.99 -25.46 34.89
N MET A 26 16.74 -24.69 35.95
CA MET A 26 15.57 -23.80 36.06
C MET A 26 15.71 -22.62 35.10
N GLU A 27 16.90 -22.03 34.97
CA GLU A 27 17.18 -20.93 34.05
C GLU A 27 17.11 -21.41 32.58
N GLU A 28 17.65 -22.58 32.25
CA GLU A 28 17.58 -23.17 30.91
C GLU A 28 16.16 -23.62 30.51
N LYS A 29 15.40 -24.28 31.39
CA LYS A 29 14.02 -24.70 31.10
C LYS A 29 13.07 -23.51 30.96
N ASN A 30 13.25 -22.48 31.79
CA ASN A 30 12.42 -21.29 31.74
C ASN A 30 12.79 -20.43 30.51
N MET A 31 14.09 -20.30 30.20
CA MET A 31 14.57 -19.62 28.98
C MET A 31 14.06 -20.29 27.70
N LYS A 32 14.14 -21.63 27.59
CA LYS A 32 13.61 -22.35 26.41
C LYS A 32 12.10 -22.15 26.27
N THR A 33 11.35 -22.25 27.35
CA THR A 33 9.89 -22.04 27.33
C THR A 33 9.53 -20.60 26.94
N VAL A 34 10.28 -19.61 27.44
CA VAL A 34 10.12 -18.20 27.08
C VAL A 34 10.47 -17.97 25.61
N ILE A 35 11.59 -18.51 25.11
CA ILE A 35 11.96 -18.45 23.68
C ILE A 35 10.87 -19.07 22.82
N PHE A 36 10.38 -20.26 23.15
CA PHE A 36 9.30 -20.90 22.40
C PHE A 36 8.01 -20.06 22.41
N LYS A 37 7.66 -19.42 23.52
CA LYS A 37 6.50 -18.50 23.58
C LYS A 37 6.69 -17.30 22.65
N TRP A 38 7.87 -16.68 22.64
CA TRP A 38 8.18 -15.56 21.75
C TRP A 38 8.25 -15.97 20.28
N LEU A 39 8.80 -17.14 19.97
CA LEU A 39 8.79 -17.70 18.61
C LEU A 39 7.37 -17.94 18.12
N ARG A 40 6.50 -18.53 18.95
CA ARG A 40 5.09 -18.74 18.60
C ARG A 40 4.32 -17.44 18.45
N PHE A 41 4.56 -16.46 19.32
CA PHE A 41 3.96 -15.14 19.22
C PHE A 41 4.43 -14.41 17.96
N GLY A 42 5.74 -14.41 17.68
CA GLY A 42 6.31 -13.84 16.46
C GLY A 42 5.76 -14.50 15.19
N ALA A 43 5.62 -15.83 15.20
CA ALA A 43 5.00 -16.56 14.09
C ALA A 43 3.53 -16.18 13.89
N LEU A 44 2.74 -16.08 14.97
CA LEU A 44 1.34 -15.62 14.90
C LEU A 44 1.25 -14.20 14.33
N MET A 45 2.08 -13.28 14.82
CA MET A 45 2.13 -11.91 14.33
C MET A 45 2.50 -11.84 12.85
N ALA A 46 3.46 -12.65 12.40
CA ALA A 46 3.82 -12.74 10.98
C ALA A 46 2.63 -13.25 10.15
N VAL A 47 1.93 -14.30 10.60
CA VAL A 47 0.75 -14.84 9.90
C VAL A 47 -0.34 -13.78 9.78
N VAL A 48 -0.66 -13.06 10.86
CA VAL A 48 -1.66 -11.98 10.83
C VAL A 48 -1.24 -10.86 9.89
N TYR A 49 0.02 -10.43 9.95
CA TYR A 49 0.55 -9.38 9.09
C TYR A 49 0.48 -9.75 7.61
N PHE A 50 1.08 -10.88 7.22
CA PHE A 50 1.08 -11.32 5.83
C PHE A 50 -0.34 -11.67 5.35
N GLY A 51 -1.18 -12.24 6.22
CA GLY A 51 -2.60 -12.46 5.93
C GLY A 51 -3.32 -11.16 5.59
N ASN A 52 -3.13 -10.12 6.40
CA ASN A 52 -3.70 -8.79 6.12
C ASN A 52 -3.18 -8.20 4.81
N VAL A 53 -1.87 -8.29 4.53
CA VAL A 53 -1.29 -7.81 3.26
C VAL A 53 -1.97 -8.50 2.08
N GLN A 54 -2.10 -9.82 2.09
CA GLN A 54 -2.74 -10.57 1.01
C GLN A 54 -4.21 -10.18 0.83
N VAL A 55 -4.94 -9.99 1.93
CA VAL A 55 -6.34 -9.54 1.90
C VAL A 55 -6.47 -8.14 1.29
N GLN A 56 -5.61 -7.19 1.68
CA GLN A 56 -5.64 -5.83 1.12
C GLN A 56 -5.29 -5.83 -0.37
N THR A 57 -4.25 -6.56 -0.77
CA THR A 57 -3.87 -6.72 -2.18
C THR A 57 -5.01 -7.32 -3.00
N TRP A 58 -5.66 -8.36 -2.47
CA TRP A 58 -6.81 -9.00 -3.13
C TRP A 58 -7.99 -8.03 -3.30
N MET A 59 -8.35 -7.29 -2.25
CA MET A 59 -9.44 -6.30 -2.33
C MET A 59 -9.15 -5.19 -3.34
N GLY A 60 -7.90 -4.72 -3.42
CA GLY A 60 -7.49 -3.72 -4.39
C GLY A 60 -7.63 -4.21 -5.83
N LYS A 61 -7.14 -5.41 -6.14
CA LYS A 61 -7.27 -6.02 -7.47
C LYS A 61 -8.73 -6.16 -7.89
N ARG A 62 -9.59 -6.65 -7.00
CA ARG A 62 -11.02 -6.80 -7.27
C ARG A 62 -11.72 -5.47 -7.54
N ALA A 63 -11.34 -4.40 -6.84
CA ALA A 63 -11.94 -3.09 -7.06
C ALA A 63 -11.61 -2.54 -8.45
N ILE A 64 -10.39 -2.74 -8.94
CA ILE A 64 -9.99 -2.36 -10.30
C ILE A 64 -10.73 -3.21 -11.33
N GLU A 65 -10.78 -4.53 -11.14
CA GLU A 65 -11.51 -5.46 -12.03
C GLU A 65 -13.00 -5.09 -12.14
N GLN A 66 -13.64 -4.71 -11.02
CA GLN A 66 -15.04 -4.29 -10.98
C GLN A 66 -15.35 -3.00 -11.75
N THR A 67 -14.35 -2.17 -12.03
CA THR A 67 -14.57 -0.99 -12.87
C THR A 67 -14.90 -1.37 -14.32
N GLU A 68 -14.42 -2.54 -14.79
CA GLU A 68 -14.44 -2.96 -16.19
C GLU A 68 -13.81 -1.93 -17.15
N LEU A 69 -12.97 -1.02 -16.61
CA LEU A 69 -12.21 -0.07 -17.39
C LEU A 69 -10.89 -0.71 -17.85
N HIS A 70 -10.51 -0.43 -19.09
CA HIS A 70 -9.25 -0.92 -19.64
C HIS A 70 -8.14 0.10 -19.40
N PHE A 71 -7.28 -0.16 -18.42
CA PHE A 71 -6.12 0.68 -18.12
C PHE A 71 -4.89 0.23 -18.90
N LEU A 72 -4.21 1.18 -19.51
CA LEU A 72 -2.93 0.99 -20.19
C LEU A 72 -1.76 1.36 -19.27
N GLY A 73 -0.57 0.87 -19.60
CA GLY A 73 0.67 1.45 -19.08
C GLY A 73 0.94 2.84 -19.65
N ILE A 74 1.77 3.63 -18.98
CA ILE A 74 2.00 5.04 -19.32
C ILE A 74 2.47 5.25 -20.76
N GLU A 75 3.43 4.46 -21.23
CA GLU A 75 3.97 4.59 -22.59
C GLU A 75 2.91 4.27 -23.66
N ALA A 76 2.20 3.16 -23.49
CA ALA A 76 1.14 2.73 -24.40
C ALA A 76 -0.03 3.72 -24.43
N GLY A 77 -0.40 4.26 -23.27
CA GLY A 77 -1.48 5.25 -23.15
C GLY A 77 -1.14 6.58 -23.79
N LEU A 78 0.08 7.10 -23.61
CA LEU A 78 0.53 8.31 -24.31
C LEU A 78 0.55 8.11 -25.83
N ALA A 79 1.06 6.97 -26.30
CA ALA A 79 1.05 6.63 -27.72
C ALA A 79 -0.37 6.51 -28.29
N GLN A 80 -1.33 5.99 -27.51
CA GLN A 80 -2.73 5.94 -27.92
C GLN A 80 -3.39 7.32 -27.88
N GLY A 81 -3.12 8.13 -26.86
CA GLY A 81 -3.61 9.52 -26.76
C GLY A 81 -3.18 10.37 -27.95
N LEU A 82 -1.93 10.22 -28.42
CA LEU A 82 -1.46 10.87 -29.65
C LEU A 82 -2.21 10.41 -30.89
N ARG A 83 -2.42 9.10 -31.04
CA ARG A 83 -3.09 8.53 -32.21
C ARG A 83 -4.57 8.90 -32.29
N GLU A 84 -5.24 8.94 -31.14
CA GLU A 84 -6.67 9.25 -31.05
C GLU A 84 -6.96 10.74 -30.86
N ASN A 85 -5.93 11.57 -30.69
CA ASN A 85 -6.05 12.97 -30.32
C ASN A 85 -6.92 13.19 -29.07
N LYS A 86 -6.73 12.31 -28.06
CA LYS A 86 -7.46 12.35 -26.80
C LYS A 86 -6.51 12.61 -25.63
N PRO A 87 -6.95 13.33 -24.59
CA PRO A 87 -6.21 13.44 -23.35
C PRO A 87 -6.05 12.08 -22.68
N VAL A 88 -4.94 11.90 -21.97
CA VAL A 88 -4.62 10.71 -21.20
C VAL A 88 -4.92 10.98 -19.73
N LEU A 89 -5.89 10.26 -19.17
CA LEU A 89 -6.17 10.29 -17.74
C LEU A 89 -5.33 9.22 -17.05
N VAL A 90 -4.40 9.65 -16.21
CA VAL A 90 -3.54 8.79 -15.40
C VAL A 90 -4.12 8.65 -14.00
N ASP A 91 -4.47 7.42 -13.63
CA ASP A 91 -4.72 6.99 -12.26
C ASP A 91 -3.41 6.58 -11.59
N PHE A 92 -2.90 7.44 -10.70
CA PHE A 92 -1.78 7.11 -9.84
C PHE A 92 -2.30 6.57 -8.50
N SER A 93 -2.20 5.25 -8.33
CA SER A 93 -2.77 4.52 -7.20
C SER A 93 -1.91 3.34 -6.78
N ALA A 94 -2.19 2.78 -5.59
CA ALA A 94 -1.53 1.56 -5.10
C ALA A 94 -2.60 0.50 -4.77
N ILE A 95 -2.30 -0.79 -4.99
CA ILE A 95 -3.29 -1.86 -4.77
C ILE A 95 -3.70 -1.96 -3.29
N TRP A 96 -2.76 -1.75 -2.38
CA TRP A 96 -2.99 -1.82 -0.93
C TRP A 96 -3.63 -0.54 -0.35
N CYS A 97 -3.83 0.50 -1.16
CA CYS A 97 -4.37 1.78 -0.73
C CYS A 97 -5.91 1.74 -0.58
N GLY A 98 -6.40 1.92 0.65
CA GLY A 98 -7.83 1.89 0.96
C GLY A 98 -8.64 3.00 0.29
N ASN A 99 -8.12 4.24 0.23
CA ASN A 99 -8.80 5.37 -0.40
C ASN A 99 -8.87 5.22 -1.93
N CYS A 100 -7.82 4.65 -2.53
CA CYS A 100 -7.77 4.35 -3.96
C CYS A 100 -8.84 3.32 -4.33
N ARG A 101 -8.94 2.26 -3.52
CA ARG A 101 -10.00 1.26 -3.64
C ARG A 101 -11.39 1.88 -3.53
N ALA A 102 -11.61 2.78 -2.57
CA ALA A 102 -12.89 3.48 -2.44
C ALA A 102 -13.21 4.30 -3.70
N MET A 103 -12.25 5.06 -4.23
CA MET A 103 -12.40 5.81 -5.48
C MET A 103 -12.78 4.90 -6.66
N HIS A 104 -12.10 3.75 -6.83
CA HIS A 104 -12.44 2.79 -7.88
C HIS A 104 -13.86 2.24 -7.72
N GLN A 105 -14.26 1.92 -6.49
CA GLN A 105 -15.57 1.34 -6.17
C GLN A 105 -16.73 2.33 -6.24
N THR A 106 -16.49 3.64 -6.10
CA THR A 106 -17.55 4.66 -6.09
C THR A 106 -17.57 5.50 -7.36
N LEU A 107 -16.42 5.91 -7.88
CA LEU A 107 -16.34 6.80 -9.04
C LEU A 107 -16.23 6.00 -10.34
N PHE A 108 -15.34 5.01 -10.41
CA PHE A 108 -15.03 4.32 -11.67
C PHE A 108 -16.01 3.19 -12.00
N THR A 109 -16.88 2.80 -11.08
CA THR A 109 -17.99 1.88 -11.30
C THR A 109 -19.26 2.60 -11.75
N ASP A 110 -19.36 3.92 -11.57
CA ASP A 110 -20.52 4.70 -11.97
C ASP A 110 -20.66 4.75 -13.50
N ALA A 111 -21.88 4.53 -13.99
CA ALA A 111 -22.13 4.40 -15.42
C ALA A 111 -21.86 5.70 -16.20
N ALA A 112 -22.19 6.86 -15.64
CA ALA A 112 -21.98 8.14 -16.30
C ALA A 112 -20.48 8.48 -16.37
N VAL A 113 -19.73 8.18 -15.30
CA VAL A 113 -18.28 8.32 -15.28
C VAL A 113 -17.64 7.37 -16.29
N LYS A 114 -17.98 6.08 -16.28
CA LYS A 114 -17.45 5.08 -17.22
C LYS A 114 -17.67 5.49 -18.68
N GLN A 115 -18.88 5.95 -18.99
CA GLN A 115 -19.22 6.39 -20.34
C GLN A 115 -18.37 7.58 -20.78
N LEU A 116 -18.20 8.58 -19.90
CA LEU A 116 -17.41 9.77 -20.21
C LEU A 116 -15.94 9.42 -20.38
N LEU A 117 -15.39 8.62 -19.47
CA LEU A 117 -14.00 8.14 -19.54
C LEU A 117 -13.72 7.38 -20.85
N ALA A 118 -14.62 6.50 -21.27
CA ALA A 118 -14.46 5.74 -22.51
C ALA A 118 -14.55 6.62 -23.78
N GLN A 119 -15.32 7.70 -23.75
CA GLN A 119 -15.51 8.59 -24.90
C GLN A 119 -14.40 9.62 -25.03
N GLU A 120 -14.00 10.24 -23.91
CA GLU A 120 -13.19 11.46 -23.92
C GLU A 120 -11.72 11.22 -23.54
N TYR A 121 -11.39 10.10 -22.88
CA TYR A 121 -10.05 9.89 -22.33
C TYR A 121 -9.43 8.56 -22.75
N VAL A 122 -8.10 8.53 -22.82
CA VAL A 122 -7.33 7.29 -22.78
C VAL A 122 -6.94 7.03 -21.33
N LEU A 123 -7.29 5.85 -20.82
CA LEU A 123 -7.07 5.50 -19.42
C LEU A 123 -5.72 4.84 -19.21
N VAL A 124 -4.94 5.41 -18.31
CA VAL A 124 -3.65 4.88 -17.87
C VAL A 124 -3.70 4.67 -16.38
N ARG A 125 -3.05 3.60 -15.92
CA ARG A 125 -2.79 3.38 -14.50
C ARG A 125 -1.30 3.27 -14.28
N VAL A 126 -0.80 4.02 -13.30
CA VAL A 126 0.57 3.92 -12.81
C VAL A 126 0.49 3.43 -11.38
N ASP A 127 0.94 2.20 -11.14
CA ASP A 127 0.99 1.61 -9.81
C ASP A 127 2.17 2.19 -9.04
N TYR A 128 1.97 2.61 -7.80
CA TYR A 128 3.05 3.12 -6.95
C TYR A 128 4.19 2.12 -6.75
N ASP A 129 3.88 0.82 -6.72
CA ASP A 129 4.89 -0.21 -6.52
C ASP A 129 5.60 -0.60 -7.84
N ALA A 130 5.25 0.02 -8.97
CA ALA A 130 5.86 -0.24 -10.27
C ALA A 130 7.17 0.56 -10.47
N PRO A 131 8.15 0.05 -11.25
CA PRO A 131 9.43 0.70 -11.46
C PRO A 131 9.35 2.13 -12.03
N GLU A 132 8.32 2.43 -12.82
CA GLU A 132 8.09 3.75 -13.42
C GLU A 132 7.52 4.79 -12.45
N ALA A 133 7.07 4.38 -11.26
CA ALA A 133 6.38 5.25 -10.31
C ALA A 133 7.25 6.41 -9.84
N ASP A 134 8.53 6.16 -9.52
CA ASP A 134 9.45 7.18 -9.02
C ASP A 134 9.65 8.30 -10.05
N ALA A 135 9.95 7.92 -11.29
CA ALA A 135 10.10 8.87 -12.40
C ALA A 135 8.79 9.64 -12.67
N PHE A 136 7.64 8.97 -12.56
CA PHE A 136 6.34 9.61 -12.72
C PHE A 136 6.06 10.64 -11.60
N MET A 137 6.31 10.28 -10.35
CA MET A 137 6.15 11.17 -9.19
C MET A 137 7.05 12.39 -9.28
N GLU A 138 8.31 12.22 -9.67
CA GLU A 138 9.25 13.33 -9.84
C GLU A 138 8.81 14.27 -10.97
N ARG A 139 8.53 13.71 -12.15
CA ARG A 139 8.15 14.48 -13.34
C ARG A 139 6.86 15.26 -13.14
N TYR A 140 5.85 14.60 -12.58
CA TYR A 140 4.52 15.18 -12.41
C TYR A 140 4.27 15.60 -10.97
N GLN A 141 5.27 15.72 -10.10
CA GLN A 141 5.15 16.19 -8.71
C GLN A 141 3.95 15.59 -7.95
N VAL A 142 3.69 14.29 -8.13
CA VAL A 142 2.59 13.59 -7.45
C VAL A 142 3.06 13.15 -6.08
N ARG A 143 2.32 13.50 -5.03
CA ARG A 143 2.75 13.34 -3.63
C ARG A 143 1.78 12.55 -2.75
N TYR A 144 0.57 12.29 -3.23
CA TYR A 144 -0.48 11.68 -2.42
C TYR A 144 -1.37 10.77 -3.24
N PHE A 145 -2.08 9.88 -2.55
CA PHE A 145 -3.03 8.94 -3.14
C PHE A 145 -4.46 9.19 -2.65
N PRO A 146 -5.48 8.93 -3.48
CA PRO A 146 -5.36 8.75 -4.94
C PRO A 146 -5.00 10.08 -5.63
N SER A 147 -4.35 10.00 -6.79
CA SER A 147 -4.09 11.17 -7.64
C SER A 147 -4.50 10.90 -9.08
N LEU A 148 -5.28 11.82 -9.65
CA LEU A 148 -5.72 11.79 -11.04
C LEU A 148 -5.06 12.93 -11.81
N VAL A 149 -4.32 12.58 -12.86
CA VAL A 149 -3.55 13.52 -13.67
C VAL A 149 -3.99 13.43 -15.12
N VAL A 150 -4.30 14.56 -15.74
CA VAL A 150 -4.62 14.65 -17.17
C VAL A 150 -3.38 15.13 -17.91
N LEU A 151 -2.93 14.32 -18.85
CA LEU A 151 -1.83 14.61 -19.75
C LEU A 151 -2.37 14.79 -21.17
N SER A 152 -1.70 15.60 -21.98
CA SER A 152 -1.85 15.50 -23.44
C SER A 152 -1.15 14.24 -23.95
N GLY A 153 -1.47 13.82 -25.18
CA GLY A 153 -0.83 12.65 -25.79
C GLY A 153 0.70 12.74 -25.84
N ASP A 154 1.27 13.94 -25.95
CA ASP A 154 2.72 14.18 -25.91
C ASP A 154 3.34 14.08 -24.50
N GLY A 155 2.52 13.85 -23.47
CA GLY A 155 2.94 13.73 -22.08
C GLY A 155 3.17 15.07 -21.38
N ALA A 156 2.64 16.18 -21.91
CA ALA A 156 2.59 17.43 -21.15
C ALA A 156 1.47 17.40 -20.11
N LEU A 157 1.74 17.92 -18.91
CA LEU A 157 0.74 18.04 -17.85
C LEU A 157 -0.28 19.10 -18.24
N GLN A 158 -1.55 18.72 -18.41
CA GLN A 158 -2.63 19.67 -18.63
C GLN A 158 -3.20 20.13 -17.28
N ARG A 159 -3.64 19.17 -16.45
CA ARG A 159 -4.26 19.47 -15.16
C ARG A 159 -4.25 18.29 -14.21
N ARG A 160 -4.52 18.57 -12.93
CA ARG A 160 -4.80 17.56 -11.90
C ARG A 160 -6.27 17.61 -11.56
N LEU A 161 -6.89 16.45 -11.44
CA LEU A 161 -8.29 16.38 -11.05
C LEU A 161 -8.42 16.20 -9.54
N PRO A 162 -9.26 17.00 -8.85
CA PRO A 162 -9.70 16.64 -7.52
C PRO A 162 -10.46 15.31 -7.56
N VAL A 163 -10.34 14.53 -6.49
CA VAL A 163 -11.06 13.26 -6.32
C VAL A 163 -12.20 13.50 -5.34
N PRO A 164 -13.43 13.80 -5.81
CA PRO A 164 -14.57 14.00 -4.93
C PRO A 164 -15.07 12.66 -4.37
N GLN A 165 -15.93 12.73 -3.36
CA GLN A 165 -16.54 11.51 -2.79
C GLN A 165 -17.73 11.00 -3.62
N ALA A 166 -18.35 11.87 -4.41
CA ALA A 166 -19.56 11.56 -5.19
C ALA A 166 -19.29 11.52 -6.70
N ALA A 167 -19.81 10.49 -7.38
CA ALA A 167 -19.65 10.31 -8.82
C ALA A 167 -20.27 11.46 -9.63
N ALA A 168 -21.42 11.99 -9.21
CA ALA A 168 -22.07 13.12 -9.89
C ALA A 168 -21.20 14.38 -9.91
N GLU A 169 -20.47 14.66 -8.82
CA GLU A 169 -19.51 15.75 -8.77
C GLU A 169 -18.31 15.48 -9.68
N PHE A 170 -17.86 14.21 -9.72
CA PHE A 170 -16.74 13.81 -10.56
C PHE A 170 -17.02 14.00 -12.05
N VAL A 171 -18.27 13.76 -12.51
CA VAL A 171 -18.68 14.09 -13.89
C VAL A 171 -18.51 15.59 -14.18
N GLY A 172 -18.83 16.46 -13.22
CA GLY A 172 -18.61 17.89 -13.33
C GLY A 172 -17.12 18.24 -13.44
N VAL A 173 -16.28 17.60 -12.62
CA VAL A 173 -14.82 17.76 -12.64
C VAL A 173 -14.23 17.33 -13.99
N LEU A 174 -14.71 16.22 -14.57
CA LEU A 174 -14.21 15.72 -15.85
C LEU A 174 -14.54 16.68 -17.02
N ARG A 175 -15.69 17.36 -16.96
CA ARG A 175 -16.16 18.29 -18.00
C ARG A 175 -15.70 19.73 -17.83
N ALA A 176 -15.24 20.10 -16.64
CA ALA A 176 -14.76 21.46 -16.38
C ALA A 176 -13.64 21.80 -17.37
N PRO A 177 -13.57 23.01 -17.94
CA PRO A 177 -12.40 23.45 -18.70
C PRO A 177 -11.17 23.53 -17.77
N GLY A 178 -10.01 23.14 -18.30
CA GLY A 178 -8.72 23.17 -17.58
C GLY A 178 -8.08 24.55 -17.59
#